data_AF-A0A7X7P1X6-F1
#
_entry.id   AF-A0A7X7P1X6-F1
#
_cell.length_a   1.000
_cell.length_b   1.000
_cell.length_c   1.000
_cell.angle_alpha   90.00
_cell.angle_beta   90.00
_cell.angle_gamma   90.00
#
_symmetry.space_group_name_H-M   'P 1'
#
loop_
_entity.id
_entity.type
_entity.pdbx_description
1 polymer ?
#
loop_
_entity_poly.entity_id
_entity_poly.type
_entity_poly.pdbx_seq_one_letter_code
_entity_poly.pdbx_strand_id
1 'polypeptide(L)' 'EKTHDAVLLAVAHDRFRDLELPRFIKPQGVIFDIKGFLPPGSADGRL' A
#
# COMPACT_ATOMS: atom_id res chain seq x y z
N GLU A 1 -12.22 -8.32 9.92
CA GLU A 1 -11.98 -7.10 9.11
C GLU A 1 -12.05 -7.46 7.63
N LYS A 2 -12.39 -6.52 6.74
CA LYS A 2 -12.43 -6.77 5.28
C LYS A 2 -11.04 -6.53 4.69
N THR A 3 -10.55 -7.51 3.94
CA THR A 3 -9.31 -7.43 3.15
C THR A 3 -9.63 -7.16 1.68
N HIS A 4 -8.72 -6.51 0.98
CA HIS A 4 -8.88 -6.10 -0.41
C HIS A 4 -7.95 -6.91 -1.33
N ASP A 5 -8.35 -7.04 -2.59
CA ASP A 5 -7.53 -7.64 -3.65
C ASP A 5 -6.41 -6.69 -4.10
N ALA A 6 -6.62 -5.37 -3.97
CA ALA A 6 -5.61 -4.36 -4.25
C ALA A 6 -5.74 -3.17 -3.32
N VAL A 7 -4.61 -2.56 -3.00
CA VAL A 7 -4.50 -1.29 -2.25
C VAL A 7 -3.70 -0.30 -3.07
N LEU A 8 -4.28 0.87 -3.31
CA LEU A 8 -3.69 1.92 -4.15
C LEU A 8 -3.38 3.15 -3.31
N LEU A 9 -2.10 3.51 -3.19
CA LEU A 9 -1.68 4.74 -2.52
C LEU A 9 -1.72 5.90 -3.51
N ALA A 10 -2.88 6.57 -3.58
CA ALA A 10 -3.11 7.67 -4.52
C ALA A 10 -2.55 9.03 -4.05
N VAL A 11 -2.30 9.20 -2.75
CA VAL A 11 -1.78 10.45 -2.15
C VAL A 11 -0.75 10.14 -1.06
N ALA A 12 0.23 11.02 -0.88
CA ALA A 12 1.36 10.85 0.02
C ALA A 12 1.20 11.64 1.33
N HIS A 13 0.07 11.47 2.02
CA HIS A 13 -0.13 12.12 3.33
C HIS A 13 0.68 11.43 4.42
N ASP A 14 1.35 12.21 5.27
CA ASP A 14 2.18 11.66 6.37
C ASP A 14 1.43 10.73 7.32
N ARG A 15 0.11 10.92 7.46
CA ARG A 15 -0.78 10.04 8.23
C ARG A 15 -0.77 8.57 7.77
N PHE A 16 -0.30 8.29 6.56
CA PHE A 16 -0.21 6.94 6.01
C PHE A 16 1.15 6.26 6.25
N ARG A 17 2.14 6.94 6.84
CA ARG A 17 3.47 6.36 7.10
C ARG A 17 3.41 5.18 8.07
N ASP A 18 2.54 5.28 9.06
CA ASP A 18 2.41 4.30 10.14
C ASP A 18 1.27 3.29 9.87
N LEU A 19 0.71 3.28 8.65
CA LEU A 19 -0.37 2.38 8.29
C LEU A 19 0.17 0.96 8.06
N GLU A 20 -0.35 -0.01 8.80
CA GLU A 20 -0.05 -1.44 8.61
C GLU A 20 -0.79 -2.01 7.39
N LEU A 21 -0.34 -1.64 6.18
CA LEU A 21 -0.91 -2.08 4.89
C LEU A 21 -1.17 -3.60 4.79
N PRO A 22 -0.31 -4.50 5.31
CA PRO A 22 -0.55 -5.94 5.27
C PRO A 22 -1.87 -6.39 5.91
N ARG A 23 -2.44 -5.61 6.84
CA ARG A 23 -3.72 -5.96 7.50
C ARG A 23 -4.93 -5.71 6.62
N PHE A 24 -4.78 -4.91 5.58
CA PHE A 24 -5.86 -4.52 4.67
C PHE A 24 -5.87 -5.33 3.38
N ILE A 25 -4.89 -6.22 3.18
CA ILE A 25 -4.67 -6.93 1.93
C ILE A 25 -4.76 -8.45 2.09
N LYS A 26 -5.24 -9.12 1.05
CA LYS A 26 -5.24 -10.59 0.98
C LYS A 26 -3.79 -11.10 0.75
N PRO A 27 -3.49 -12.37 1.05
CA PRO A 27 -2.13 -12.93 0.86
C PRO A 27 -1.56 -12.78 -0.56
N GLN A 28 -2.41 -12.79 -1.58
CA GLN A 28 -2.05 -12.58 -2.99
C GLN A 28 -2.55 -11.25 -3.56
N GLY A 29 -2.90 -10.28 -2.71
CA GLY A 29 -3.30 -8.95 -3.16
C GLY A 29 -2.11 -8.07 -3.53
N VAL A 30 -2.37 -6.97 -4.24
CA VAL A 30 -1.34 -6.07 -4.78
C VAL A 30 -1.36 -4.71 -4.07
N ILE A 31 -0.20 -4.25 -3.60
CA ILE A 31 0.04 -2.87 -3.14
C ILE A 31 0.72 -2.10 -4.28
N PHE A 32 0.07 -1.03 -4.72
CA PHE A 32 0.64 -0.14 -5.74
C PHE A 32 0.79 1.28 -5.21
N ASP A 33 2.03 1.79 -5.25
CA ASP A 33 2.40 3.10 -4.75
C ASP A 33 2.60 4.09 -5.89
N ILE A 34 1.55 4.84 -6.22
CA ILE A 34 1.56 5.84 -7.29
C ILE A 34 2.53 6.98 -6.98
N LYS A 35 2.75 7.27 -5.69
CA LYS A 35 3.47 8.46 -5.25
C LYS A 35 4.92 8.20 -4.87
N GLY A 36 5.37 6.95 -4.89
CA GLY A 36 6.69 6.57 -4.37
C GLY A 36 6.85 6.94 -2.90
N PHE A 37 5.75 6.92 -2.16
CA PHE A 37 5.65 7.33 -0.77
C PHE A 37 6.28 6.33 0.20
N LEU A 38 6.21 5.03 -0.13
CA LEU A 38 6.70 3.95 0.71
C LEU A 38 8.20 3.65 0.49
N PRO A 39 8.87 3.07 1.50
CA PRO A 39 10.24 2.59 1.33
C PRO A 39 10.41 1.64 0.12
N PRO A 40 11.60 1.58 -0.49
CA PRO A 40 11.90 0.60 -1.52
C PRO A 40 11.59 -0.84 -1.05
N GLY A 41 10.88 -1.60 -1.88
CA GLY A 41 10.47 -2.98 -1.56
C GLY A 41 9.19 -3.12 -0.72
N SER A 42 8.57 -2.02 -0.28
CA SER A 42 7.31 -2.06 0.49
C SER A 42 6.03 -2.07 -0.37
N ALA A 43 6.16 -1.97 -1.69
CA ALA A 43 5.06 -2.03 -2.65
C ALA A 43 5.44 -2.96 -3.81
N ASP A 44 4.46 -3.66 -4.37
CA ASP A 44 4.64 -4.57 -5.50
C ASP A 44 4.90 -3.81 -6.81
N GLY A 45 4.38 -2.58 -6.91
CA GLY A 45 4.62 -1.68 -8.03
C GLY A 45 4.63 -0.22 -7.62
N ARG A 46 5.32 0.62 -8.40
CA ARG A 46 5.40 2.07 -8.22
C ARG A 46 5.60 2.82 -9.55
N LEU A 47 5.28 4.11 -9.57
CA LEU A 47 5.59 5.07 -10.64
C LEU A 47 6.77 5.97 -10.27
#